data_AF-A0A7Y5LQ83-F1
#
_entry.id   AF-A0A7Y5LQ83-F1
#
_cell.length_a   1.000
_cell.length_b   1.000
_cell.length_c   1.000
_cell.angle_alpha   90.00
_cell.angle_beta   90.00
_cell.angle_gamma   90.00
#
_symmetry.space_group_name_H-M   'P 1'
#
loop_
_entity.id
_entity.type
_entity.pdbx_description
1 polymer ?
#
loop_
_entity_poly.entity_id
_entity_poly.type
_entity_poly.pdbx_seq_one_letter_code
_entity_poly.pdbx_strand_id
1 'polypeptide(L)'
;MAIGCSDNKASGFPNLNEVHFDTSAPSSGCPSSCLEVPDVGYCIGNIFVSCPGNAPICQDCTLTAQVCVHDTVRATFGCRAKNFQNPPCIPNCKNRACGPDGCGGSCGFCPETGACDGVTCRLAGAPCGDVGQKHACFGNVWATCLNDKIQLSDCEPKGQVCSYNASSESYTCVFPGQ
;
A
#
# COMPACT_ATOMS: atom_id res chain seq x y z
N MET A 1 -39.57 16.98 -9.34
CA MET A 1 -39.95 15.55 -9.33
C MET A 1 -39.27 14.91 -8.14
N ALA A 2 -40.00 14.83 -7.03
CA ALA A 2 -39.60 14.13 -5.82
C ALA A 2 -40.53 12.92 -5.72
N ILE A 3 -39.96 11.72 -5.58
CA ILE A 3 -40.73 10.51 -5.29
C ILE A 3 -40.21 10.03 -3.94
N GLY A 4 -41.06 10.17 -2.92
CA GLY A 4 -40.76 9.88 -1.53
C GLY A 4 -40.73 8.38 -1.22
N CYS A 5 -40.02 8.02 -0.17
CA CYS A 5 -40.17 6.73 0.50
C CYS A 5 -41.45 6.77 1.35
N SER A 6 -42.36 5.83 1.11
CA SER A 6 -43.54 5.61 1.93
C SER A 6 -43.39 4.27 2.65
N ASP A 7 -43.65 4.29 3.96
CA ASP A 7 -43.58 3.15 4.87
C ASP A 7 -44.41 1.95 4.40
N ASN A 8 -43.87 0.74 4.56
CA ASN A 8 -44.70 -0.45 4.74
C ASN A 8 -43.99 -1.46 5.66
N LYS A 9 -44.57 -1.63 6.85
CA LYS A 9 -44.35 -2.80 7.69
C LYS A 9 -44.86 -4.03 6.94
N ALA A 10 -44.01 -5.03 6.70
CA ALA A 10 -44.46 -6.38 6.43
C ALA A 10 -43.66 -7.37 7.30
N SER A 11 -44.37 -7.94 8.26
CA SER A 11 -44.03 -9.11 9.06
C SER A 11 -43.85 -10.37 8.21
N GLY A 12 -42.76 -11.11 8.38
CA GLY A 12 -42.58 -12.46 7.82
C GLY A 12 -41.18 -13.04 8.04
N PHE A 13 -41.09 -14.19 8.70
CA PHE A 13 -39.88 -15.01 8.88
C PHE A 13 -39.42 -15.68 7.54
N PRO A 14 -38.16 -16.13 7.43
CA PRO A 14 -37.38 -16.05 6.18
C PRO A 14 -37.49 -17.27 5.26
N ASN A 15 -37.32 -17.03 3.96
CA ASN A 15 -37.01 -18.06 2.96
C ASN A 15 -35.48 -18.05 2.70
N LEU A 16 -34.82 -19.20 2.84
CA LEU A 16 -33.37 -19.39 2.78
C LEU A 16 -32.81 -19.40 1.36
N ASN A 17 -33.14 -18.41 0.51
CA ASN A 17 -32.50 -18.33 -0.81
C ASN A 17 -32.42 -16.94 -1.45
N GLU A 18 -32.65 -15.88 -0.69
CA GLU A 18 -32.47 -14.51 -1.17
C GLU A 18 -31.41 -13.82 -0.31
N VAL A 19 -30.28 -13.48 -0.93
CA VAL A 19 -29.30 -12.57 -0.35
C VAL A 19 -30.04 -11.24 -0.16
N HIS A 20 -30.44 -10.94 1.07
CA HIS A 20 -31.07 -9.66 1.41
C HIS A 20 -30.04 -8.55 1.17
N PHE A 21 -30.12 -7.91 0.00
CA PHE A 21 -29.48 -6.62 -0.26
C PHE A 21 -30.33 -5.56 0.44
N ASP A 22 -30.04 -5.35 1.72
CA ASP A 22 -30.65 -4.27 2.48
C ASP A 22 -30.15 -2.93 1.90
N THR A 23 -30.92 -2.38 0.98
CA THR A 23 -30.74 -1.03 0.43
C THR A 23 -31.35 0.03 1.36
N SER A 24 -31.81 -0.36 2.54
CA SER A 24 -32.59 0.46 3.46
C SER A 24 -31.86 0.77 4.78
N ALA A 25 -30.61 1.21 4.68
CA ALA A 25 -30.08 2.35 5.45
C ALA A 25 -28.60 2.54 5.10
N PRO A 26 -28.11 3.79 4.91
CA PRO A 26 -26.70 4.05 5.06
C PRO A 26 -26.38 3.79 6.53
N SER A 27 -25.87 2.60 6.86
CA SER A 27 -24.97 2.51 7.99
C SER A 27 -23.92 3.59 7.74
N SER A 28 -23.85 4.56 8.66
CA SER A 28 -23.22 5.87 8.52
C SER A 28 -21.72 5.79 8.20
N GLY A 29 -21.39 5.45 6.96
CA GLY A 29 -20.04 5.11 6.51
C GLY A 29 -19.94 4.50 5.11
N CYS A 30 -21.05 4.09 4.48
CA CYS A 30 -21.01 3.59 3.10
C CYS A 30 -20.67 4.70 2.09
N PRO A 31 -19.69 4.48 1.19
CA PRO A 31 -19.32 5.46 0.20
C PRO A 31 -20.41 5.62 -0.86
N SER A 32 -20.59 6.84 -1.37
CA SER A 32 -21.55 7.16 -2.44
C SER A 32 -21.02 6.82 -3.84
N SER A 33 -19.75 6.46 -3.96
CA SER A 33 -19.09 6.11 -5.23
C SER A 33 -17.97 5.09 -5.01
N CYS A 34 -17.48 4.50 -6.11
CA CYS A 34 -16.41 3.51 -6.07
C CYS A 34 -15.00 4.08 -6.16
N LEU A 35 -14.86 5.41 -6.25
CA LEU A 35 -13.56 6.05 -6.49
C LEU A 35 -12.53 5.72 -5.40
N GLU A 36 -13.00 5.46 -4.18
CA GLU A 36 -12.19 5.15 -3.01
C GLU A 36 -12.28 3.69 -2.58
N VAL A 37 -12.97 2.83 -3.36
CA VAL A 37 -13.17 1.42 -3.02
C VAL A 37 -12.15 0.59 -3.79
N PRO A 38 -11.19 -0.07 -3.12
CA PRO A 38 -10.26 -0.98 -3.79
C PRO A 38 -10.99 -2.15 -4.44
N ASP A 39 -10.43 -2.71 -5.51
CA ASP A 39 -10.99 -3.90 -6.19
C ASP A 39 -11.20 -5.09 -5.25
N VAL A 40 -10.36 -5.18 -4.22
CA VAL A 40 -10.42 -6.23 -3.17
C VAL A 40 -11.38 -5.90 -2.02
N GLY A 41 -12.03 -4.75 -2.07
CA GLY A 41 -12.90 -4.20 -1.03
C GLY A 41 -12.14 -3.75 0.23
N TYR A 42 -12.90 -3.35 1.25
CA TYR A 42 -12.38 -3.04 2.59
C TYR A 42 -13.47 -3.20 3.67
N CYS A 43 -13.09 -3.14 4.95
CA CYS A 43 -14.01 -3.22 6.07
C CYS A 43 -14.20 -1.86 6.78
N ILE A 44 -15.45 -1.52 7.10
CA ILE A 44 -15.81 -0.44 8.04
C ILE A 44 -16.45 -1.11 9.25
N GLY A 45 -15.66 -1.43 10.27
CA GLY A 45 -16.12 -2.28 11.37
C GLY A 45 -16.54 -3.66 10.85
N ASN A 46 -17.83 -4.02 11.00
CA ASN A 46 -18.38 -5.29 10.50
C ASN A 46 -19.07 -5.17 9.13
N ILE A 47 -18.95 -4.03 8.46
CA ILE A 47 -19.53 -3.82 7.13
C ILE A 47 -18.44 -4.05 6.08
N PHE A 48 -18.69 -4.99 5.16
CA PHE A 48 -17.86 -5.21 3.98
C PHE A 48 -18.29 -4.26 2.87
N VAL A 49 -17.35 -3.48 2.33
CA VAL A 49 -17.57 -2.56 1.21
C VAL A 49 -16.89 -3.13 -0.03
N SER A 50 -17.65 -3.23 -1.13
CA SER A 50 -17.16 -3.69 -2.43
C SER A 50 -17.75 -2.85 -3.57
N CYS A 51 -17.18 -2.92 -4.76
CA CYS A 51 -17.71 -2.22 -5.93
C CYS A 51 -17.81 -3.12 -7.18
N PRO A 52 -18.79 -4.03 -7.24
CA PRO A 52 -19.09 -4.71 -8.49
C PRO A 52 -19.80 -3.75 -9.46
N GLY A 53 -19.27 -3.64 -10.69
CA GLY A 53 -19.95 -2.92 -11.77
C GLY A 53 -20.13 -1.41 -11.53
N ASN A 54 -19.19 -0.77 -10.83
CA ASN A 54 -19.19 0.68 -10.55
C ASN A 54 -20.32 1.16 -9.62
N ALA A 55 -20.94 0.25 -8.87
CA ALA A 55 -21.90 0.57 -7.82
C ALA A 55 -21.34 0.10 -6.46
N PRO A 56 -21.13 0.99 -5.47
CA PRO A 56 -20.66 0.57 -4.16
C PRO A 56 -21.76 -0.22 -3.45
N ILE A 57 -21.36 -1.36 -2.90
CA ILE A 57 -22.21 -2.25 -2.10
C ILE A 57 -21.62 -2.38 -0.71
N CYS A 58 -22.48 -2.18 0.28
CA CYS A 58 -22.18 -2.44 1.68
C CYS A 58 -22.96 -3.65 2.17
N GLN A 59 -22.25 -4.60 2.76
CA GLN A 59 -22.84 -5.78 3.36
C GLN A 59 -22.53 -5.80 4.86
N ASP A 60 -23.54 -5.72 5.71
CA ASP A 60 -23.37 -5.93 7.15
C ASP A 60 -23.18 -7.43 7.42
N CYS A 61 -21.97 -7.81 7.81
CA CYS A 61 -21.63 -9.21 8.08
C CYS A 61 -22.36 -9.77 9.30
N THR A 62 -22.83 -8.92 10.22
CA THR A 62 -23.51 -9.37 11.45
C THR A 62 -24.86 -10.01 11.16
N LEU A 63 -25.51 -9.63 10.05
CA LEU A 63 -26.77 -10.23 9.59
C LEU A 63 -26.64 -11.73 9.27
N THR A 64 -25.42 -12.19 8.96
CA THR A 64 -25.10 -13.60 8.70
C THR A 64 -24.30 -14.24 9.82
N ALA A 65 -24.27 -13.63 11.01
CA ALA A 65 -23.42 -14.02 12.13
C ALA A 65 -21.91 -14.08 11.80
N GLN A 66 -21.49 -13.35 10.77
CA GLN A 66 -20.12 -13.22 10.31
C GLN A 66 -19.50 -11.92 10.83
N VAL A 67 -18.20 -11.77 10.59
CA VAL A 67 -17.44 -10.54 10.80
C VAL A 67 -16.73 -10.19 9.50
N CYS A 68 -16.55 -8.89 9.26
CA CYS A 68 -15.74 -8.45 8.14
C CYS A 68 -14.28 -8.70 8.49
N VAL A 69 -13.57 -9.47 7.65
CA VAL A 69 -12.16 -9.82 7.87
C VAL A 69 -11.35 -9.59 6.62
N HIS A 70 -10.06 -9.33 6.82
CA HIS A 70 -9.06 -9.40 5.77
C HIS A 70 -8.56 -10.85 5.66
N ASP A 71 -8.88 -11.50 4.54
CA ASP A 71 -8.36 -12.81 4.16
C ASP A 71 -6.99 -12.60 3.52
N THR A 72 -5.94 -12.78 4.30
CA THR A 72 -4.57 -12.57 3.83
C THR A 72 -4.11 -13.68 2.90
N VAL A 73 -4.78 -14.83 2.87
CA VAL A 73 -4.46 -15.92 1.93
C VAL A 73 -4.90 -15.56 0.52
N ARG A 74 -6.03 -14.86 0.41
CA ARG A 74 -6.60 -14.40 -0.86
C ARG A 74 -6.29 -12.94 -1.17
N ALA A 75 -5.70 -12.21 -0.22
CA ALA A 75 -5.52 -10.75 -0.26
C ALA A 75 -6.84 -10.01 -0.55
N THR A 76 -7.93 -10.44 0.10
CA THR A 76 -9.28 -9.87 -0.10
C THR A 76 -9.97 -9.56 1.22
N PHE A 77 -10.89 -8.61 1.22
CA PHE A 77 -11.80 -8.39 2.34
C PHE A 77 -13.14 -9.10 2.10
N GLY A 78 -13.85 -9.45 3.17
CA GLY A 78 -15.19 -10.00 3.05
C GLY A 78 -15.79 -10.50 4.35
N CYS A 79 -17.08 -10.83 4.31
CA CYS A 79 -17.76 -11.47 5.43
C CYS A 79 -17.33 -12.93 5.56
N ARG A 80 -16.84 -13.30 6.75
CA ARG A 80 -16.41 -14.66 7.10
C ARG A 80 -16.84 -15.02 8.51
N ALA A 81 -16.85 -16.31 8.82
CA ALA A 81 -17.17 -16.79 10.16
C ALA A 81 -16.26 -16.16 11.23
N LYS A 82 -16.77 -15.93 12.44
CA LYS A 82 -15.99 -15.38 13.56
C LYS A 82 -14.74 -16.19 13.90
N ASN A 83 -14.80 -17.50 13.64
CA ASN A 83 -13.69 -18.44 13.84
C ASN A 83 -12.91 -18.69 12.54
N PHE A 84 -12.94 -17.77 11.58
CA PHE A 84 -12.12 -17.85 10.38
C PHE A 84 -10.66 -17.74 10.79
N GLN A 85 -10.07 -18.90 11.08
CA GLN A 85 -8.65 -19.10 11.29
C GLN A 85 -8.00 -18.96 9.93
N ASN A 86 -7.63 -17.72 9.61
CA ASN A 86 -6.71 -17.50 8.53
C ASN A 86 -5.42 -18.23 8.92
N PRO A 87 -4.98 -19.27 8.18
CA PRO A 87 -3.69 -19.89 8.46
C PRO A 87 -2.63 -18.78 8.49
N PRO A 88 -1.55 -18.94 9.28
CA PRO A 88 -0.50 -17.93 9.32
C PRO A 88 -0.07 -17.66 7.88
N CYS A 89 -0.30 -16.42 7.44
CA CYS A 89 0.06 -16.03 6.10
C CYS A 89 1.57 -15.99 6.01
N ILE A 90 2.13 -16.74 5.07
CA ILE A 90 3.57 -16.80 4.87
C ILE A 90 3.91 -15.70 3.87
N PRO A 91 4.53 -14.58 4.31
CA PRO A 91 4.85 -13.48 3.41
C PRO A 91 5.80 -13.96 2.30
N ASN A 92 5.43 -13.68 1.06
CA ASN A 92 6.21 -14.10 -0.10
C ASN A 92 7.14 -12.97 -0.58
N CYS A 93 8.21 -12.75 0.20
CA CYS A 93 9.23 -11.75 -0.11
C CYS A 93 10.41 -12.30 -0.91
N LYS A 94 10.36 -13.56 -1.35
CA LYS A 94 11.48 -14.17 -2.09
C LYS A 94 11.69 -13.40 -3.40
N ASN A 95 12.92 -12.92 -3.59
CA ASN A 95 13.33 -12.10 -4.74
C ASN A 95 12.58 -10.76 -4.90
N ARG A 96 12.05 -10.20 -3.81
CA ARG A 96 11.42 -8.88 -3.80
C ARG A 96 12.25 -7.89 -2.99
N ALA A 97 12.53 -6.72 -3.56
CA ALA A 97 13.27 -5.65 -2.89
C ALA A 97 12.34 -4.67 -2.16
N CYS A 98 11.23 -4.32 -2.80
CA CYS A 98 10.10 -3.65 -2.18
C CYS A 98 8.77 -4.17 -2.79
N GLY A 99 7.64 -4.04 -2.09
CA GLY A 99 6.30 -4.32 -2.63
C GLY A 99 5.41 -5.16 -1.70
N PRO A 100 4.16 -5.49 -2.10
CA PRO A 100 3.25 -6.26 -1.26
C PRO A 100 3.79 -7.68 -1.00
N ASP A 101 3.60 -8.17 0.22
CA ASP A 101 4.02 -9.51 0.66
C ASP A 101 3.01 -10.63 0.34
N GLY A 102 1.86 -10.27 -0.24
CA GLY A 102 0.75 -11.16 -0.54
C GLY A 102 -0.17 -11.46 0.64
N CYS A 103 0.16 -10.95 1.83
CA CYS A 103 -0.54 -11.12 3.09
C CYS A 103 -1.18 -9.81 3.61
N GLY A 104 -1.11 -8.74 2.84
CA GLY A 104 -1.51 -7.38 3.24
C GLY A 104 -0.43 -6.58 3.97
N GLY A 105 0.76 -7.15 4.12
CA GLY A 105 1.96 -6.42 4.52
C GLY A 105 2.82 -6.04 3.31
N SER A 106 4.04 -5.57 3.59
CA SER A 106 5.01 -5.16 2.57
C SER A 106 6.36 -5.83 2.80
N CYS A 107 6.95 -6.34 1.73
CA CYS A 107 8.35 -6.75 1.66
C CYS A 107 9.23 -5.53 1.50
N GLY A 108 10.20 -5.33 2.40
CA GLY A 108 11.25 -4.32 2.28
C GLY A 108 10.77 -2.87 2.23
N PHE A 109 11.72 -1.96 2.03
CA PHE A 109 11.47 -0.55 1.73
C PHE A 109 12.49 -0.11 0.67
N CYS A 110 12.07 0.73 -0.27
CA CYS A 110 13.01 1.31 -1.21
C CYS A 110 13.72 2.51 -0.51
N PRO A 111 15.04 2.69 -0.67
CA PRO A 111 15.75 3.86 -0.13
C PRO A 111 15.17 5.17 -0.69
N GLU A 112 15.48 6.30 -0.06
CA GLU A 112 14.76 7.60 -0.06
C GLU A 112 14.35 8.17 -1.44
N THR A 113 14.91 7.66 -2.52
CA THR A 113 14.78 8.14 -3.90
C THR A 113 14.23 7.07 -4.86
N GLY A 114 13.92 5.89 -4.32
CA GLY A 114 13.36 4.74 -5.04
C GLY A 114 11.85 4.63 -4.88
N ALA A 115 11.14 4.50 -6.01
CA ALA A 115 9.76 4.07 -6.05
C ALA A 115 9.66 2.54 -6.15
N CYS A 116 8.66 1.96 -5.49
CA CYS A 116 8.39 0.54 -5.58
C CYS A 116 7.62 0.22 -6.86
N ASP A 117 8.25 -0.46 -7.82
CA ASP A 117 7.59 -0.97 -9.03
C ASP A 117 7.03 -2.39 -8.78
N GLY A 118 6.29 -2.53 -7.68
CA GLY A 118 5.65 -3.78 -7.23
C GLY A 118 6.57 -4.92 -6.74
N VAL A 119 7.81 -5.02 -7.23
CA VAL A 119 8.77 -6.08 -6.88
C VAL A 119 10.19 -5.55 -6.72
N THR A 120 10.55 -4.50 -7.46
CA THR A 120 11.89 -3.91 -7.49
C THR A 120 11.86 -2.44 -7.10
N CYS A 121 12.96 -1.97 -6.50
CA CYS A 121 13.19 -0.54 -6.32
C CYS A 121 13.56 0.06 -7.68
N ARG A 122 12.76 0.99 -8.20
CA ARG A 122 13.13 1.83 -9.33
C ARG A 122 13.42 3.22 -8.83
N LEU A 123 14.64 3.69 -9.04
CA LEU A 123 14.97 5.09 -8.82
C LEU A 123 14.16 5.93 -9.81
N ALA A 124 13.40 6.90 -9.31
CA ALA A 124 12.59 7.76 -10.14
C ALA A 124 13.49 8.81 -10.83
N GLY A 125 13.72 8.65 -12.13
CA GLY A 125 14.34 9.68 -12.98
C GLY A 125 15.87 9.56 -13.09
N ALA A 126 16.33 9.33 -14.33
CA ALA A 126 17.72 9.16 -14.74
C ALA A 126 18.42 7.88 -14.22
N PRO A 127 19.36 7.30 -14.99
CA PRO A 127 20.12 6.12 -14.58
C PRO A 127 21.04 6.35 -13.35
N CYS A 128 21.10 7.59 -12.85
CA CYS A 128 21.82 7.97 -11.62
C CYS A 128 20.93 8.49 -10.47
N GLY A 129 19.62 8.71 -10.66
CA GLY A 129 18.77 9.33 -9.63
C GLY A 129 19.31 10.67 -9.10
N ASP A 130 19.15 10.91 -7.79
CA ASP A 130 19.58 12.14 -7.11
C ASP A 130 21.11 12.30 -6.94
N VAL A 131 21.89 11.25 -7.23
CA VAL A 131 23.36 11.33 -7.29
C VAL A 131 23.79 12.38 -8.32
N GLY A 132 23.01 12.58 -9.38
CA GLY A 132 23.34 13.48 -10.48
C GLY A 132 23.42 14.97 -10.13
N GLN A 133 22.65 15.46 -9.15
CA GLN A 133 22.61 16.90 -8.83
C GLN A 133 23.40 17.27 -7.58
N LYS A 134 23.43 16.40 -6.55
CA LYS A 134 24.08 16.69 -5.26
C LYS A 134 25.18 15.73 -4.88
N HIS A 135 25.47 14.71 -5.71
CA HIS A 135 26.30 13.57 -5.36
C HIS A 135 25.73 12.81 -4.14
N ALA A 136 26.34 11.67 -3.78
CA ALA A 136 25.92 10.94 -2.57
C ALA A 136 27.11 10.28 -1.88
N CYS A 137 26.96 10.02 -0.57
CA CYS A 137 27.89 9.20 0.20
C CYS A 137 27.23 7.87 0.57
N PHE A 138 27.91 6.76 0.31
CA PHE A 138 27.55 5.42 0.77
C PHE A 138 28.62 4.96 1.76
N GLY A 139 28.50 5.35 3.03
CA GLY A 139 29.60 5.23 3.98
C GLY A 139 30.75 6.17 3.58
N ASN A 140 31.98 5.64 3.48
CA ASN A 140 33.14 6.43 3.07
C ASN A 140 33.40 6.46 1.54
N VAL A 141 32.44 5.98 0.76
CA VAL A 141 32.53 5.95 -0.71
C VAL A 141 31.69 7.09 -1.29
N TRP A 142 32.34 7.97 -2.06
CA TRP A 142 31.70 9.04 -2.81
C TRP A 142 31.13 8.50 -4.13
N ALA A 143 29.86 8.80 -4.38
CA ALA A 143 29.17 8.47 -5.61
C ALA A 143 28.92 9.73 -6.45
N THR A 144 29.32 9.67 -7.73
CA THR A 144 29.04 10.69 -8.73
C THR A 144 28.36 10.09 -9.96
N CYS A 145 27.61 10.91 -10.69
CA CYS A 145 27.03 10.51 -11.96
C CYS A 145 27.87 11.04 -13.11
N LEU A 146 28.45 10.15 -13.91
CA LEU A 146 29.14 10.52 -15.14
C LEU A 146 28.64 9.64 -16.28
N ASN A 147 28.19 10.27 -17.36
CA ASN A 147 27.66 9.59 -18.54
C ASN A 147 26.59 8.55 -18.17
N ASP A 148 25.59 8.96 -17.39
CA ASP A 148 24.46 8.11 -17.02
C ASP A 148 24.84 6.85 -16.22
N LYS A 149 26.02 6.85 -15.59
CA LYS A 149 26.51 5.76 -14.74
C LYS A 149 27.01 6.30 -13.42
N ILE A 150 26.68 5.59 -12.35
CA ILE A 150 27.26 5.84 -11.03
C ILE A 150 28.74 5.44 -11.06
N GLN A 151 29.61 6.39 -10.78
CA GLN A 151 31.02 6.19 -10.50
C GLN A 151 31.22 6.26 -8.99
N LEU A 152 31.92 5.27 -8.44
CA LEU A 152 32.24 5.18 -7.02
C LEU A 152 33.72 5.48 -6.82
N SER A 153 34.03 6.32 -5.83
CA SER A 153 35.40 6.63 -5.43
C SER A 153 35.53 6.49 -3.93
N ASP A 154 36.46 5.64 -3.50
CA ASP A 154 36.81 5.49 -2.09
C ASP A 154 37.63 6.70 -1.63
N CYS A 155 37.19 7.37 -0.56
CA CYS A 155 37.87 8.53 0.00
C CYS A 155 39.03 8.13 0.94
N GLU A 156 39.03 6.89 1.47
CA GLU A 156 40.00 6.41 2.46
C GLU A 156 41.46 6.42 1.98
N PRO A 157 41.81 6.00 0.75
CA PRO A 157 43.20 5.95 0.28
C PRO A 157 43.90 7.32 0.25
N LYS A 158 43.12 8.42 0.25
CA LYS A 158 43.62 9.79 0.27
C LYS A 158 43.55 10.43 1.66
N GLY A 159 43.16 9.68 2.69
CA GLY A 159 42.92 10.19 4.04
C GLY A 159 41.72 11.13 4.11
N GLN A 160 40.76 10.97 3.19
CA GLN A 160 39.55 11.78 3.11
C GLN A 160 38.35 11.00 3.64
N VAL A 161 37.32 11.75 4.03
CA VAL A 161 36.01 11.24 4.39
C VAL A 161 34.96 11.74 3.41
N CYS A 162 34.04 10.87 2.99
CA CYS A 162 32.88 11.31 2.22
C CYS A 162 31.95 12.12 3.13
N SER A 163 31.82 13.42 2.86
CA SER A 163 30.98 14.31 3.67
C SER A 163 30.32 15.38 2.82
N TYR A 164 29.32 16.05 3.40
CA TYR A 164 28.67 17.19 2.77
C TYR A 164 29.57 18.43 2.82
N ASN A 165 29.83 19.05 1.67
CA ASN A 165 30.58 20.30 1.57
C ASN A 165 29.61 21.46 1.37
N ALA A 166 29.52 22.34 2.37
CA ALA A 166 28.61 23.48 2.36
C ALA A 166 28.99 24.55 1.32
N SER A 167 30.25 24.60 0.88
CA SER A 167 30.70 25.57 -0.13
C SER A 167 30.28 25.19 -1.55
N SER A 168 30.12 23.89 -1.82
CA SER A 168 29.66 23.37 -3.12
C SER A 168 28.23 22.84 -3.08
N GLU A 169 27.54 22.96 -1.93
CA GLU A 169 26.21 22.40 -1.65
C GLU A 169 26.05 20.94 -2.09
N SER A 170 27.10 20.13 -1.94
CA SER A 170 27.18 18.77 -2.49
C SER A 170 27.97 17.81 -1.61
N TYR A 171 27.71 16.51 -1.74
CA TYR A 171 28.55 15.48 -1.12
C TYR A 171 29.85 15.28 -1.90
N THR A 172 30.99 15.19 -1.21
CA THR A 172 32.32 14.97 -1.83
C THR A 172 33.31 14.38 -0.83
N CYS A 173 34.43 13.84 -1.32
CA CYS A 173 35.57 13.51 -0.45
C CYS A 173 36.20 14.81 0.09
N VAL A 174 36.21 14.98 1.41
CA VAL A 174 36.84 16.11 2.12
C VAL A 174 37.83 15.60 3.16
N PHE A 175 38.77 16.43 3.61
CA PHE A 175 39.62 16.04 4.73
C PHE A 175 38.82 16.13 6.05
N PRO A 176 39.00 15.17 6.98
CA PRO A 176 38.33 15.23 8.27
C PRO A 176 38.77 16.50 9.03
N GLY A 177 37.80 17.36 9.38
CA GLY A 177 38.04 18.62 10.11
C GLY A 177 37.81 19.92 9.31
N GLN A 178 37.21 19.85 8.12
CA GLN A 178 36.71 21.00 7.35
C GLN A 178 35.19 21.14 7.43
#